data_AF-A0A932IIL4-F1
#
_entry.id   AF-A0A932IIL4-F1
#
_cell.length_a   1.000
_cell.length_b   1.000
_cell.length_c   1.000
_cell.angle_alpha   90.00
_cell.angle_beta   90.00
_cell.angle_gamma   90.00
#
_symmetry.space_group_name_H-M   'P 1'
#
loop_
_entity.id
_entity.type
_entity.pdbx_description
1 polymer ?
#
loop_
_entity_poly.entity_id
_entity_poly.type
_entity_poly.pdbx_seq_one_letter_code
_entity_poly.pdbx_strand_id
1 'polypeptide(L)'
;EQMSAREAYFLICLPGFSTKTEVSGVSGRGVGMDVVRDKIEGLGGTLDIDSEVGRRTAFILRLPLTLAIVNVLFVEAAKRLFALPVAKVVAVREMGENTIRETGGAVYLNFRHALIPAFSLAQLFGIKTPARPEQAVVIEDGRDLVAVAVERVVGSQEVVVKPLGEPLDRMEWFAGAAIVGDGQPILILDLPKALRARWAA
;
A
#
# COMPACT_ATOMS: atom_id res chain seq x y z
N GLU A 1 -14.26 -13.97 -21.70
CA GLU A 1 -14.79 -14.46 -20.41
C GLU A 1 -15.97 -13.59 -20.00
N GLN A 2 -17.00 -14.15 -19.36
CA GLN A 2 -18.17 -13.39 -18.90
C GLN A 2 -17.93 -12.90 -17.47
N MET A 3 -18.08 -11.60 -17.25
CA MET A 3 -18.02 -11.00 -15.91
C MET A 3 -19.25 -11.39 -15.10
N SER A 4 -19.07 -11.61 -13.80
CA SER A 4 -20.18 -11.72 -12.86
C SER A 4 -20.86 -10.36 -12.66
N ALA A 5 -22.13 -10.37 -12.26
CA ALA A 5 -22.88 -9.13 -11.98
C ALA A 5 -22.17 -8.25 -10.93
N ARG A 6 -21.55 -8.87 -9.92
CA ARG A 6 -20.81 -8.18 -8.88
C ARG A 6 -19.58 -7.46 -9.44
N GLU A 7 -18.80 -8.13 -10.28
CA GLU A 7 -17.65 -7.52 -10.95
C GLU A 7 -18.08 -6.37 -11.87
N ALA A 8 -19.23 -6.49 -12.54
CA ALA A 8 -19.79 -5.44 -13.37
C ALA A 8 -20.15 -4.19 -12.56
N TYR A 9 -20.70 -4.34 -11.35
CA TYR A 9 -21.02 -3.19 -10.49
C TYR A 9 -19.78 -2.45 -10.02
N PHE A 10 -18.66 -3.16 -9.78
CA PHE A 10 -17.42 -2.52 -9.38
C PHE A 10 -16.76 -1.66 -10.48
N LEU A 11 -17.18 -1.80 -11.75
CA LEU A 11 -16.71 -0.92 -12.82
C LEU A 11 -17.00 0.56 -12.55
N ILE A 12 -18.05 0.87 -11.78
CA ILE A 12 -18.35 2.26 -11.42
C ILE A 12 -17.26 2.88 -10.53
N CYS A 13 -16.46 2.06 -9.86
CA CYS A 13 -15.34 2.49 -9.02
C CYS A 13 -14.02 2.60 -9.80
N LEU A 14 -14.04 2.45 -11.12
CA LEU A 14 -12.86 2.71 -11.95
C LEU A 14 -12.60 4.22 -12.02
N PRO A 15 -11.32 4.64 -12.02
CA PRO A 15 -10.97 6.05 -12.11
C PRO A 15 -11.61 6.73 -13.30
N GLY A 16 -12.30 7.84 -13.06
CA GLY A 16 -12.94 8.63 -14.11
C GLY A 16 -14.15 7.99 -14.81
N PHE A 17 -14.61 6.81 -14.37
CA PHE A 17 -15.82 6.19 -14.92
C PHE A 17 -17.05 7.02 -14.54
N SER A 18 -17.77 7.50 -15.55
CA SER A 18 -18.99 8.29 -15.38
C SER A 18 -19.85 8.19 -16.63
N THR A 19 -21.17 8.11 -16.45
CA THR A 19 -22.14 8.13 -17.56
C THR A 19 -22.66 9.54 -17.85
N LYS A 20 -22.08 10.58 -17.23
CA LYS A 20 -22.51 11.97 -17.41
C LYS A 20 -22.01 12.55 -18.73
N THR A 21 -22.91 13.25 -19.43
CA THR A 21 -22.62 14.07 -20.61
C THR A 21 -22.35 15.54 -20.26
N GLU A 22 -22.86 16.06 -19.13
CA GLU A 22 -22.67 17.45 -18.67
C GLU A 22 -22.39 17.54 -17.16
N VAL A 23 -21.67 18.58 -16.74
CA VAL A 23 -21.28 18.81 -15.33
C VAL A 23 -22.30 19.76 -14.66
N SER A 24 -22.99 19.29 -13.61
CA SER A 24 -23.93 20.11 -12.83
C SER A 24 -23.39 20.44 -11.44
N GLY A 25 -23.71 21.64 -10.92
CA GLY A 25 -23.08 22.25 -9.74
C GLY A 25 -23.18 21.49 -8.41
N VAL A 26 -24.16 20.58 -8.27
CA VAL A 26 -24.33 19.74 -7.06
C VAL A 26 -23.61 18.39 -7.22
N SER A 27 -23.36 17.98 -8.47
CA SER A 27 -22.87 16.67 -8.86
C SER A 27 -21.46 16.72 -9.50
N GLY A 28 -20.73 17.82 -9.30
CA GLY A 28 -19.48 18.15 -9.99
C GLY A 28 -18.26 18.42 -9.09
N ARG A 29 -18.28 18.02 -7.81
CA ARG A 29 -17.15 18.20 -6.88
C ARG A 29 -15.96 17.27 -7.12
N GLY A 30 -15.98 16.47 -8.19
CA GLY A 30 -14.91 15.51 -8.50
C GLY A 30 -14.86 14.29 -7.59
N VAL A 31 -15.96 13.94 -6.91
CA VAL A 31 -16.03 12.74 -6.08
C VAL A 31 -16.73 11.62 -6.86
N GLY A 32 -15.94 10.79 -7.52
CA GLY A 32 -16.41 9.54 -8.12
C GLY A 32 -16.43 8.40 -7.11
N MET A 33 -16.94 7.25 -7.54
CA MET A 33 -16.96 6.05 -6.70
C MET A 33 -15.56 5.44 -6.51
N ASP A 34 -14.61 5.78 -7.38
CA ASP A 34 -13.18 5.56 -7.21
C ASP A 34 -12.67 6.22 -5.91
N VAL A 35 -12.94 7.51 -5.72
CA VAL A 35 -12.54 8.25 -4.52
C VAL A 35 -13.21 7.70 -3.26
N VAL A 36 -14.49 7.32 -3.35
CA VAL A 36 -15.23 6.74 -2.22
C VAL A 36 -14.62 5.39 -1.81
N ARG A 37 -14.35 4.51 -2.78
CA ARG A 37 -13.73 3.21 -2.53
C ARG A 37 -12.35 3.38 -1.89
N ASP A 38 -11.51 4.25 -2.45
CA ASP A 38 -10.16 4.51 -1.93
C ASP A 38 -10.19 5.03 -0.49
N LYS A 39 -11.15 5.92 -0.14
CA LYS A 39 -11.29 6.41 1.24
C LYS A 39 -11.76 5.34 2.21
N ILE A 40 -12.64 4.44 1.80
CA ILE A 40 -13.11 3.32 2.64
C ILE A 40 -11.99 2.30 2.84
N GLU A 41 -11.31 1.90 1.77
CA GLU A 41 -10.18 0.96 1.82
C GLU A 41 -9.02 1.55 2.63
N GLY A 42 -8.74 2.85 2.50
CA GLY A 42 -7.73 3.56 3.31
C GLY A 42 -8.02 3.60 4.81
N LEU A 43 -9.29 3.46 5.21
CA LEU A 43 -9.69 3.31 6.62
C LEU A 43 -9.66 1.85 7.10
N GLY A 44 -9.15 0.92 6.28
CA GLY A 44 -9.21 -0.52 6.56
C GLY A 44 -10.63 -1.09 6.46
N GLY A 45 -11.53 -0.36 5.81
CA GLY A 45 -12.89 -0.80 5.55
C GLY A 45 -13.05 -1.54 4.23
N THR A 46 -14.28 -1.98 3.94
CA THR A 46 -14.64 -2.58 2.66
C THR A 46 -15.91 -1.95 2.10
N LEU A 47 -15.98 -1.84 0.77
CA LEU A 47 -17.17 -1.44 0.02
C LEU A 47 -17.73 -2.67 -0.70
N ASP A 48 -19.05 -2.80 -0.74
CA ASP A 48 -19.75 -3.82 -1.53
C ASP A 48 -20.99 -3.20 -2.18
N ILE A 49 -21.40 -3.74 -3.33
CA ILE A 49 -22.51 -3.21 -4.12
C ILE A 49 -23.48 -4.34 -4.43
N ASP A 50 -24.71 -4.18 -3.97
CA ASP A 50 -25.84 -5.08 -4.22
C ASP A 50 -26.91 -4.31 -5.00
N SER A 51 -27.11 -4.67 -6.27
CA SER A 51 -28.00 -3.95 -7.18
C SER A 51 -28.85 -4.91 -7.99
N GLU A 52 -30.12 -4.58 -8.16
CA GLU A 52 -31.05 -5.30 -9.03
C GLU A 52 -31.92 -4.28 -9.78
N VAL A 53 -31.97 -4.40 -11.11
CA VAL A 53 -32.69 -3.47 -11.99
C VAL A 53 -34.18 -3.46 -11.65
N GLY A 54 -34.76 -2.26 -11.52
CA GLY A 54 -36.18 -2.10 -11.17
C GLY A 54 -36.52 -2.39 -9.71
N ARG A 55 -35.53 -2.71 -8.86
CA ARG A 55 -35.71 -2.95 -7.42
C ARG A 55 -34.97 -1.94 -6.57
N ARG A 56 -33.67 -2.12 -6.37
CA ARG A 56 -32.83 -1.26 -5.51
C ARG A 56 -31.37 -1.38 -5.86
N THR A 57 -30.61 -0.39 -5.43
CA THR A 57 -29.15 -0.43 -5.32
C THR A 57 -28.79 -0.11 -3.87
N ALA A 58 -27.97 -0.96 -3.26
CA ALA A 58 -27.44 -0.77 -1.93
C ALA A 58 -25.92 -0.79 -1.96
N PHE A 59 -25.35 0.26 -1.37
CA PHE A 59 -23.93 0.36 -1.09
C PHE A 59 -23.71 -0.07 0.36
N ILE A 60 -22.91 -1.10 0.57
CA ILE A 60 -22.66 -1.66 1.89
C ILE A 60 -21.22 -1.30 2.27
N LEU A 61 -21.08 -0.34 3.18
CA LEU A 61 -19.80 0.11 3.70
C LEU A 61 -19.56 -0.56 5.06
N ARG A 62 -18.43 -1.24 5.21
CA ARG A 62 -18.00 -1.81 6.49
C ARG A 62 -16.77 -1.06 6.95
N LEU A 63 -16.88 -0.35 8.07
CA LEU A 63 -15.79 0.42 8.67
C LEU A 63 -15.45 -0.17 10.05
N PRO A 64 -14.17 -0.23 10.43
CA PRO A 64 -13.78 -0.55 11.80
C PRO A 64 -14.34 0.48 12.79
N LEU A 65 -14.94 0.03 13.89
CA LEU A 65 -15.59 0.88 14.90
C LEU A 65 -14.58 1.60 15.83
N THR A 66 -13.31 1.20 15.80
CA THR A 66 -12.27 1.63 16.73
C THR A 66 -11.13 2.35 16.01
N LEU A 67 -10.32 3.11 16.77
CA LEU A 67 -8.95 3.45 16.37
C LEU A 67 -8.29 2.20 15.74
N ALA A 68 -7.79 2.32 14.51
CA ALA A 68 -7.30 1.19 13.77
C ALA A 68 -6.00 0.69 14.42
N ILE A 69 -6.12 -0.35 15.25
CA ILE A 69 -4.97 -1.12 15.71
C ILE A 69 -4.51 -1.93 14.52
N VAL A 70 -3.31 -1.64 14.04
CA VAL A 70 -2.70 -2.34 12.92
C VAL A 70 -1.42 -2.99 13.42
N ASN A 71 -1.20 -4.25 13.04
CA ASN A 71 0.06 -4.91 13.27
C ASN A 71 1.07 -4.42 12.22
N VAL A 72 2.15 -3.80 12.68
CA VAL A 72 3.21 -3.27 11.81
C VAL A 72 4.52 -4.00 12.05
N LEU A 73 5.28 -4.18 10.98
CA LEU A 73 6.65 -4.66 10.99
C LEU A 73 7.60 -3.46 10.99
N PHE A 74 8.42 -3.35 12.03
CA PHE A 74 9.46 -2.34 12.12
C PHE A 74 10.69 -2.78 11.35
N VAL A 75 11.19 -1.88 10.50
CA VAL A 75 12.39 -2.09 9.69
C VAL A 75 13.32 -0.91 9.81
N GLU A 76 14.62 -1.17 9.75
CA GLU A 76 15.65 -0.15 9.80
C GLU A 76 16.26 0.06 8.41
N ALA A 77 16.36 1.32 7.99
CA ALA A 77 17.09 1.71 6.78
C ALA A 77 17.74 3.07 7.00
N ALA A 78 19.02 3.18 6.63
CA ALA A 78 19.86 4.33 6.91
C ALA A 78 19.83 4.77 8.39
N LYS A 79 19.89 3.80 9.33
CA LYS A 79 19.75 4.03 10.79
C LYS A 79 18.46 4.74 11.21
N ARG A 80 17.39 4.63 10.42
CA ARG A 80 16.06 5.15 10.73
C ARG A 80 15.05 4.02 10.78
N LEU A 81 14.12 4.12 11.74
CA LEU A 81 13.04 3.18 11.90
C LEU A 81 11.87 3.55 10.98
N PHE A 82 11.34 2.57 10.26
CA PHE A 82 10.13 2.67 9.46
C PHE A 82 9.16 1.55 9.87
N ALA A 83 7.86 1.75 9.62
CA ALA A 83 6.84 0.75 9.87
C ALA A 83 6.15 0.31 8.57
N LEU A 84 5.95 -0.99 8.39
CA LEU A 84 5.23 -1.58 7.27
C LEU A 84 4.01 -2.36 7.78
N PRO A 85 2.81 -2.23 7.19
CA PRO A 85 1.68 -3.08 7.58
C PRO A 85 2.00 -4.56 7.36
N VAL A 86 1.91 -5.38 8.40
CA VAL A 86 2.18 -6.83 8.29
C VAL A 86 1.24 -7.50 7.27
N ALA A 87 0.02 -6.98 7.13
CA ALA A 87 -0.96 -7.46 6.15
C ALA A 87 -0.48 -7.38 4.69
N LYS A 88 0.56 -6.60 4.39
CA LYS A 88 1.18 -6.49 3.06
C LYS A 88 2.49 -7.26 2.93
N VAL A 89 2.98 -7.87 4.00
CA VAL A 89 4.26 -8.59 4.06
C VAL A 89 4.03 -10.07 3.83
N VAL A 90 4.66 -10.60 2.78
CA VAL A 90 4.64 -12.04 2.45
C VAL A 90 5.74 -12.79 3.18
N ALA A 91 6.95 -12.23 3.23
CA ALA A 91 8.10 -12.87 3.86
C ALA A 91 9.23 -11.87 4.15
N VAL A 92 10.10 -12.23 5.09
CA VAL A 92 11.42 -11.60 5.28
C VAL A 92 12.49 -12.57 4.80
N ARG A 93 13.49 -12.07 4.08
CA ARG A 93 14.59 -12.87 3.53
C ARG A 93 15.92 -12.18 3.73
N GLU A 94 16.95 -12.98 3.98
CA GLU A 94 18.33 -12.52 3.89
C GLU A 94 18.67 -12.25 2.42
N MET A 95 19.30 -11.11 2.15
CA MET A 95 19.67 -10.72 0.80
C MET A 95 20.87 -11.52 0.30
N GLY A 96 22.01 -11.47 0.98
CA GLY A 96 23.26 -12.21 0.70
C GLY A 96 23.33 -12.96 -0.64
N GLU A 97 23.35 -14.29 -0.57
CA GLU A 97 23.40 -15.20 -1.73
C GLU A 97 22.12 -15.22 -2.57
N ASN A 98 21.00 -14.76 -2.00
CA ASN A 98 19.71 -14.67 -2.71
C ASN A 98 19.63 -13.44 -3.63
N THR A 99 20.66 -12.59 -3.66
CA THR A 99 20.66 -11.33 -4.40
C THR A 99 21.41 -11.46 -5.72
N ILE A 100 20.74 -11.08 -6.80
CA ILE A 100 21.33 -10.98 -8.14
C ILE A 100 21.41 -9.50 -8.51
N ARG A 101 22.57 -9.07 -9.01
CA ARG A 101 22.83 -7.69 -9.44
C ARG A 101 23.16 -7.70 -10.93
N GLU A 102 22.40 -6.95 -11.71
CA GLU A 102 22.61 -6.86 -13.15
C GLU A 102 23.56 -5.72 -13.56
N THR A 103 24.12 -5.85 -14.76
CA THR A 103 24.92 -4.82 -15.43
C THR A 103 24.01 -3.68 -15.88
N GLY A 104 23.68 -2.80 -14.93
CA GLY A 104 22.71 -1.71 -15.10
C GLY A 104 22.21 -1.13 -13.78
N GLY A 105 22.55 -1.76 -12.65
CA GLY A 105 22.18 -1.29 -11.31
C GLY A 105 20.86 -1.84 -10.79
N ALA A 106 20.11 -2.59 -11.62
CA ALA A 106 18.96 -3.34 -11.17
C ALA A 106 19.39 -4.46 -10.20
N VAL A 107 18.61 -4.62 -9.13
CA VAL A 107 18.83 -5.62 -8.10
C VAL A 107 17.58 -6.50 -8.02
N TYR A 108 17.79 -7.81 -7.98
CA TYR A 108 16.74 -8.81 -7.90
C TYR A 108 16.97 -9.72 -6.68
N LEU A 109 15.88 -10.14 -6.06
CA LEU A 109 15.88 -11.15 -5.01
C LEU A 109 15.34 -12.46 -5.61
N ASN A 110 16.07 -13.55 -5.41
CA ASN A 110 15.56 -14.89 -5.68
C ASN A 110 14.60 -15.31 -4.56
N PHE A 111 13.31 -15.37 -4.87
CA PHE A 111 12.26 -15.77 -3.95
C PHE A 111 11.41 -16.87 -4.57
N ARG A 112 11.38 -18.05 -3.94
CA ARG A 112 10.65 -19.24 -4.42
C ARG A 112 10.99 -19.59 -5.89
N HIS A 113 12.27 -19.53 -6.24
CA HIS A 113 12.79 -19.81 -7.59
C HIS A 113 12.35 -18.80 -8.67
N ALA A 114 11.79 -17.65 -8.28
CA ALA A 114 11.50 -16.53 -9.17
C ALA A 114 12.38 -15.32 -8.81
N LEU A 115 12.80 -14.56 -9.81
CA LEU A 115 13.49 -13.28 -9.60
C LEU A 115 12.46 -12.19 -9.47
N ILE A 116 12.42 -11.55 -8.29
CA ILE A 116 11.56 -10.39 -8.04
C ILE A 116 12.42 -9.13 -7.90
N PRO A 117 11.97 -7.97 -8.42
CA PRO A 117 12.74 -6.74 -8.32
C PRO A 117 12.88 -6.31 -6.85
N ALA A 118 14.06 -5.83 -6.49
CA ALA A 118 14.42 -5.41 -5.15
C ALA A 118 14.81 -3.93 -5.11
N PHE A 119 14.09 -3.14 -4.32
CA PHE A 119 14.32 -1.70 -4.16
C PHE A 119 14.89 -1.39 -2.77
N SER A 120 15.97 -0.62 -2.71
CA SER A 120 16.51 -0.16 -1.43
C SER A 120 15.62 0.91 -0.80
N LEU A 121 15.14 0.64 0.42
CA LEU A 121 14.29 1.60 1.14
C LEU A 121 14.99 2.94 1.37
N ALA A 122 16.29 2.92 1.70
CA ALA A 122 17.08 4.13 1.85
C ALA A 122 17.13 4.95 0.54
N GLN A 123 17.36 4.29 -0.60
CA GLN A 123 17.40 4.96 -1.91
C GLN A 123 16.04 5.48 -2.35
N LEU A 124 14.95 4.76 -2.03
CA LEU A 124 13.58 5.21 -2.30
C LEU A 124 13.28 6.56 -1.63
N PHE A 125 13.80 6.79 -0.41
CA PHE A 125 13.71 8.07 0.29
C PHE A 125 14.86 9.05 -0.02
N GLY A 126 15.71 8.75 -1.01
CA GLY A 126 16.85 9.60 -1.38
C GLY A 126 17.93 9.71 -0.30
N ILE A 127 17.96 8.80 0.66
CA ILE A 127 18.90 8.82 1.78
C ILE A 127 20.21 8.16 1.34
N LYS A 128 21.26 8.96 1.26
CA LYS A 128 22.62 8.45 1.04
C LYS A 128 23.11 7.78 2.34
N THR A 129 23.36 6.48 2.28
CA THR A 129 23.89 5.71 3.41
C THR A 129 25.01 4.78 2.95
N PRO A 130 26.09 4.63 3.74
CA PRO A 130 27.09 3.59 3.49
C PRO A 130 26.61 2.19 3.93
N ALA A 131 25.53 2.13 4.71
CA ALA A 131 24.98 0.88 5.20
C ALA A 131 24.45 0.04 4.03
N ARG A 132 24.75 -1.26 4.06
CA ARG A 132 24.30 -2.20 3.05
C ARG A 132 23.00 -2.83 3.53
N PRO A 133 22.02 -3.03 2.64
CA PRO A 133 20.86 -3.85 2.99
C PRO A 133 21.32 -5.29 3.26
N GLU A 134 20.93 -5.84 4.40
CA GLU A 134 21.20 -7.24 4.77
C GLU A 134 19.94 -8.10 4.59
N GLN A 135 18.76 -7.50 4.80
CA GLN A 135 17.47 -8.17 4.69
C GLN A 135 16.57 -7.52 3.64
N ALA A 136 15.60 -8.29 3.14
CA ALA A 136 14.57 -7.83 2.25
C ALA A 136 13.19 -8.26 2.77
N VAL A 137 12.25 -7.32 2.74
CA VAL A 137 10.84 -7.57 3.00
C VAL A 137 10.14 -7.77 1.67
N VAL A 138 9.60 -8.97 1.45
CA VAL A 138 8.78 -9.30 0.27
C VAL A 138 7.36 -8.85 0.55
N ILE A 139 6.82 -8.00 -0.31
CA ILE A 139 5.46 -7.47 -0.24
C ILE A 139 4.67 -7.85 -1.49
N GLU A 140 3.35 -7.88 -1.35
CA GLU A 140 2.41 -8.20 -2.43
C GLU A 140 1.50 -7.00 -2.74
N ASP A 141 1.38 -6.67 -4.02
CA ASP A 141 0.29 -5.81 -4.55
C ASP A 141 -0.51 -6.61 -5.59
N GLY A 142 -1.68 -7.11 -5.20
CA GLY A 142 -2.52 -7.92 -6.09
C GLY A 142 -1.87 -9.28 -6.39
N ARG A 143 -1.24 -9.42 -7.56
CA ARG A 143 -0.55 -10.65 -8.00
C ARG A 143 0.97 -10.51 -8.08
N ASP A 144 1.47 -9.29 -7.98
CA ASP A 144 2.87 -8.99 -8.21
C ASP A 144 3.62 -8.91 -6.87
N LEU A 145 4.85 -9.44 -6.86
CA LEU A 145 5.72 -9.48 -5.69
C LEU A 145 6.91 -8.55 -5.88
N VAL A 146 7.20 -7.76 -4.85
CA VAL A 146 8.37 -6.87 -4.81
C VAL A 146 9.16 -7.09 -3.52
N ALA A 147 10.47 -6.96 -3.61
CA ALA A 147 11.35 -6.96 -2.46
C ALA A 147 11.75 -5.53 -2.08
N VAL A 148 11.71 -5.23 -0.79
CA VAL A 148 12.16 -3.96 -0.23
C VAL A 148 13.37 -4.24 0.63
N ALA A 149 14.53 -3.83 0.14
CA ALA A 149 15.82 -4.04 0.78
C ALA A 149 16.02 -3.05 1.94
N VAL A 150 16.27 -3.59 3.13
CA VAL A 150 16.41 -2.88 4.41
C VAL A 150 17.69 -3.35 5.11
N GLU A 151 18.19 -2.58 6.08
CA GLU A 151 19.34 -3.02 6.88
C GLU A 151 18.93 -4.21 7.74
N ARG A 152 17.82 -4.09 8.47
CA ARG A 152 17.27 -5.18 9.28
C ARG A 152 15.80 -5.00 9.58
N VAL A 153 15.15 -6.10 9.93
CA VAL A 153 13.82 -6.16 10.52
C VAL A 153 13.99 -6.21 12.04
N VAL A 154 13.35 -5.27 12.73
CA VAL A 154 13.46 -5.14 14.19
C VAL A 154 12.46 -6.04 14.90
N GLY A 155 11.23 -6.15 14.37
CA GLY A 155 10.15 -6.94 14.95
C GLY A 155 8.78 -6.41 14.57
N SER A 156 7.72 -7.02 15.08
CA SER A 156 6.34 -6.58 14.84
C SER A 156 5.63 -6.15 16.12
N GLN A 157 4.76 -5.16 16.03
CA GLN A 157 3.93 -4.71 17.15
C GLN A 157 2.58 -4.19 16.65
N GLU A 158 1.56 -4.36 17.48
CA GLU A 158 0.31 -3.64 17.33
C GLU A 158 0.49 -2.16 17.68
N VAL A 159 0.05 -1.29 16.77
CA VAL A 159 0.11 0.16 16.95
C VAL A 159 -1.23 0.79 16.63
N VAL A 160 -1.55 1.87 17.34
CA VAL A 160 -2.71 2.70 17.04
C VAL A 160 -2.36 3.65 15.91
N VAL A 161 -3.01 3.43 14.76
CA VAL A 161 -2.82 4.28 13.58
C VAL A 161 -3.67 5.55 13.71
N LYS A 162 -3.01 6.68 13.49
CA LYS A 162 -3.63 7.99 13.31
C LYS A 162 -3.59 8.37 11.83
N PRO A 163 -4.69 8.87 11.26
CA PRO A 163 -4.67 9.40 9.92
C PRO A 163 -3.69 10.57 9.84
N LEU A 164 -2.99 10.66 8.72
CA LEU A 164 -2.19 11.83 8.40
C LEU A 164 -3.13 12.99 8.03
N GLY A 165 -2.79 14.21 8.44
CA GLY A 165 -3.49 15.41 8.00
C GLY A 165 -3.01 15.85 6.61
N GLU A 166 -3.76 16.74 5.96
CA GLU A 166 -3.27 17.39 4.74
C GLU A 166 -1.97 18.16 5.01
N PRO A 167 -0.98 18.15 4.09
CA PRO A 167 -1.00 17.52 2.76
C PRO A 167 -0.50 16.07 2.73
N LEU A 168 -0.14 15.50 3.88
CA LEU A 168 0.54 14.19 3.96
C LEU A 168 -0.38 13.04 3.56
N ASP A 169 -1.68 13.16 3.74
CA ASP A 169 -2.69 12.17 3.33
C ASP A 169 -2.84 12.01 1.81
N ARG A 170 -2.30 12.94 1.02
CA ARG A 170 -2.27 12.89 -0.45
C ARG A 170 -1.02 12.18 -0.99
N MET A 171 -0.03 11.90 -0.14
CA MET A 171 1.17 11.20 -0.57
C MET A 171 0.93 9.68 -0.61
N GLU A 172 1.24 9.07 -1.74
CA GLU A 172 1.09 7.62 -1.96
C GLU A 172 2.05 6.74 -1.15
N TRP A 173 2.93 7.35 -0.36
CA TRP A 173 3.95 6.69 0.43
C TRP A 173 3.49 6.23 1.80
N PHE A 174 2.38 6.74 2.31
CA PHE A 174 2.02 6.60 3.72
C PHE A 174 0.58 6.08 3.90
N ALA A 175 0.45 5.05 4.75
CA ALA A 175 -0.84 4.55 5.21
C ALA A 175 -1.32 5.30 6.47
N GLY A 176 -0.42 5.94 7.21
CA GLY A 176 -0.74 6.64 8.45
C GLY A 176 0.49 6.94 9.29
N ALA A 177 0.26 7.39 10.52
CA ALA A 177 1.31 7.52 11.54
C ALA A 177 0.90 6.81 12.84
N ALA A 178 1.88 6.34 13.59
CA ALA A 178 1.69 5.79 14.93
C ALA A 178 2.63 6.46 15.92
N ILE A 179 2.32 6.37 17.21
CA ILE A 179 3.25 6.74 18.29
C ILE A 179 3.73 5.43 18.91
N VAL A 180 5.04 5.22 18.92
CA VAL A 180 5.67 4.06 19.57
C VAL A 180 5.93 4.32 21.06
N GLY A 181 6.34 3.30 21.81
CA GLY A 181 6.38 3.33 23.29
C GLY A 181 7.28 4.42 23.91
N ASP A 182 8.23 4.97 23.16
CA ASP A 182 9.09 6.09 23.57
C ASP A 182 8.49 7.47 23.25
N GLY A 183 7.26 7.51 22.73
CA GLY A 183 6.57 8.74 22.34
C GLY A 183 6.96 9.26 20.96
N GLN A 184 7.87 8.61 20.24
CA GLN A 184 8.25 9.06 18.89
C GLN A 184 7.16 8.71 17.86
N PRO A 185 6.79 9.66 16.99
CA PRO A 185 5.93 9.35 15.87
C PRO A 185 6.72 8.57 14.80
N ILE A 186 6.10 7.53 14.27
CA ILE A 186 6.63 6.77 13.13
C ILE A 186 5.61 6.77 11.99
N LEU A 187 6.12 6.91 10.76
CA LEU A 187 5.32 6.81 9.55
C LEU A 187 5.15 5.34 9.16
N ILE A 188 3.91 4.96 8.88
CA ILE A 188 3.56 3.65 8.35
C ILE A 188 3.53 3.77 6.84
N LEU A 189 4.38 3.01 6.16
CA LEU A 189 4.56 3.12 4.72
C LEU A 189 3.55 2.26 3.96
N ASP A 190 3.02 2.81 2.86
CA ASP A 190 2.25 2.08 1.86
C ASP A 190 3.13 1.82 0.63
N LEU A 191 4.05 0.87 0.77
CA LEU A 191 5.02 0.55 -0.28
C LEU A 191 4.40 -0.01 -1.57
N PRO A 192 3.37 -0.89 -1.55
CA PRO A 192 2.63 -1.27 -2.74
C PRO A 192 2.17 -0.07 -3.57
N LYS A 193 1.53 0.90 -2.92
CA LYS A 193 1.03 2.11 -3.58
C LYS A 193 2.17 2.97 -4.11
N ALA A 194 3.22 3.18 -3.29
CA ALA A 194 4.38 4.00 -3.65
C ALA A 194 5.19 3.47 -4.83
N LEU A 195 5.26 2.14 -4.98
CA LEU A 195 6.10 1.48 -5.99
C LEU A 195 5.36 1.18 -7.28
N ARG A 196 4.02 1.32 -7.30
CA ARG A 196 3.17 0.96 -8.44
C ARG A 196 3.63 1.56 -9.78
N ALA A 197 4.11 2.79 -9.79
CA ALA A 197 4.59 3.45 -11.01
C ALA A 197 6.04 3.08 -11.42
N ARG A 198 6.85 2.50 -10.52
CA ARG A 198 8.30 2.30 -10.72
C ARG A 198 8.69 0.94 -11.28
N TRP A 199 7.80 -0.04 -11.19
CA TRP A 199 8.00 -1.40 -11.72
C TRP A 199 7.10 -1.76 -12.91
N ALA A 200 6.12 -0.91 -13.24
CA ALA A 200 5.30 -1.02 -14.46
C ALA A 200 5.97 -0.38 -15.70
N ALA A 201 7.16 0.21 -15.52
CA ALA A 201 7.99 0.86 -16.53
C ALA A 201 9.31 0.11 -16.68
#